data_AF-A0A845YZR8-F1
#
_entry.id   AF-A0A845YZR8-F1
#
_cell.length_a   1.000
_cell.length_b   1.000
_cell.length_c   1.000
_cell.angle_alpha   90.00
_cell.angle_beta   90.00
_cell.angle_gamma   90.00
#
_symmetry.space_group_name_H-M   'P 1'
#
loop_
_entity.id
_entity.type
_entity.pdbx_description
1 polymer ?
#
loop_
_entity_poly.entity_id
_entity_poly.type
_entity_poly.pdbx_seq_one_letter_code
_entity_poly.pdbx_strand_id
1 'polypeptide(L)' 'MDVVGVDLGVKSLATLSTGEVFVGAKSKRRLETKLSRLQYLNRHKTKFSRQLEKSATQNSSVTQHDS' A
#
# COMPACT_ATOMS: atom_id res chain seq x y z
N MET A 1 24.83 -27.10 -18.05
CA MET A 1 23.63 -26.59 -17.34
C MET A 1 22.90 -25.70 -18.30
N ASP A 2 21.59 -25.88 -18.45
CA ASP A 2 20.79 -25.04 -19.33
C ASP A 2 20.43 -23.75 -18.58
N VAL A 3 20.73 -22.59 -19.16
CA VAL A 3 20.51 -21.29 -18.53
C VAL A 3 19.20 -20.75 -19.05
N VAL A 4 18.19 -20.70 -18.19
CA VAL A 4 16.86 -20.17 -18.53
C VAL A 4 16.66 -18.78 -17.95
N GLY A 5 16.17 -17.87 -18.78
CA GLY A 5 15.72 -16.55 -18.32
C GLY A 5 14.39 -16.67 -17.59
N VAL A 6 14.21 -15.91 -16.51
CA VAL A 6 12.99 -15.92 -15.70
C VAL A 6 12.43 -14.50 -15.60
N ASP A 7 11.15 -14.33 -15.94
CA ASP A 7 10.37 -13.12 -15.70
C ASP A 7 9.36 -13.34 -14.56
N LEU A 8 9.37 -12.48 -13.53
CA LEU A 8 8.54 -12.62 -12.33
C LEU A 8 7.39 -11.61 -12.34
N GLY A 9 6.16 -12.08 -12.15
CA GLY A 9 4.96 -11.26 -12.31
C GLY A 9 3.93 -11.36 -11.18
N VAL A 10 2.92 -10.50 -11.25
CA VAL A 10 1.77 -10.50 -10.32
C VAL A 10 0.66 -11.45 -10.81
N LYS A 11 0.52 -11.61 -12.14
CA LYS A 11 -0.47 -12.49 -12.78
C LYS A 11 0.02 -13.95 -12.83
N SER A 12 1.25 -14.15 -13.29
CA SER A 12 2.01 -15.40 -13.23
C SER A 12 3.18 -15.19 -12.27
N LEU A 13 3.44 -16.17 -11.40
CA LEU A 13 4.58 -16.15 -10.48
C LEU A 13 5.89 -16.04 -11.26
N ALA A 14 6.03 -16.86 -12.31
CA ALA A 14 7.18 -16.88 -13.17
C ALA A 14 6.80 -17.33 -14.58
N THR A 15 7.40 -16.72 -15.60
CA THR A 15 7.41 -17.22 -16.98
C THR A 15 8.87 -17.48 -17.34
N LEU A 16 9.18 -18.71 -17.75
CA LEU A 16 10.53 -19.08 -18.17
C LEU A 16 10.68 -18.83 -19.68
N SER A 17 11.92 -18.58 -20.14
CA SER A 17 12.24 -18.47 -21.56
C SER A 17 11.96 -19.75 -22.36
N THR A 18 11.71 -20.87 -21.68
CA THR A 18 11.26 -22.14 -22.23
C THR A 18 9.75 -22.16 -22.55
N GLY A 19 9.00 -21.14 -22.13
CA GLY A 19 7.55 -21.05 -22.29
C GLY A 19 6.74 -21.65 -21.13
N GLU A 20 7.39 -22.24 -20.12
CA GLU A 20 6.71 -22.70 -18.90
C GLU A 20 6.19 -21.52 -18.07
N VAL A 21 4.93 -21.62 -17.64
CA VAL A 21 4.25 -20.58 -16.84
C VAL A 21 3.86 -21.14 -15.48
N PHE A 22 4.42 -20.55 -14.44
CA PHE A 22 4.05 -20.82 -13.05
C PHE A 22 2.98 -19.82 -12.63
N VAL A 23 1.79 -20.31 -12.29
CA VAL A 23 0.68 -19.46 -11.85
C VAL A 23 0.92 -18.98 -10.42
N GLY A 24 0.65 -17.71 -10.14
CA GLY A 24 0.74 -17.16 -8.79
C GLY A 24 -0.25 -17.80 -7.82
N ALA A 25 0.20 -18.11 -6.61
CA ALA A 25 -0.62 -18.73 -5.55
C ALA A 25 -1.81 -17.86 -5.07
N LYS A 26 -1.85 -16.57 -5.46
CA LYS A 26 -2.92 -15.64 -5.07
C LYS A 26 -3.70 -15.19 -6.28
N SER A 27 -5.02 -15.33 -6.21
CA SER A 27 -5.91 -14.79 -7.24
C SER A 27 -5.83 -13.26 -7.28
N LYS A 28 -5.72 -12.71 -8.50
CA LYS A 28 -5.75 -11.27 -8.79
C LYS A 28 -6.88 -10.54 -8.04
N ARG A 29 -8.06 -11.16 -8.01
CA ARG A 29 -9.27 -10.68 -7.31
C ARG A 29 -9.04 -10.39 -5.82
N ARG A 30 -8.28 -11.24 -5.11
CA ARG A 30 -7.97 -11.04 -3.68
C ARG A 30 -7.10 -9.80 -3.47
N LEU A 31 -6.13 -9.57 -4.35
CA LEU A 31 -5.24 -8.41 -4.29
C LEU A 31 -6.00 -7.12 -4.63
N GLU A 32 -6.84 -7.14 -5.66
CA GLU A 32 -7.71 -6.02 -6.04
C GLU A 32 -8.66 -5.63 -4.90
N THR A 33 -9.29 -6.62 -4.25
CA THR A 33 -10.15 -6.39 -3.08
C THR A 33 -9.38 -5.75 -1.92
N LYS A 34 -8.16 -6.23 -1.63
CA LYS A 34 -7.31 -5.65 -0.59
C LYS A 34 -6.89 -4.22 -0.94
N LEU A 35 -6.52 -3.97 -2.19
CA LEU A 35 -6.12 -2.66 -2.67
C LEU A 35 -7.26 -1.64 -2.56
N SER A 36 -8.46 -2.00 -3.03
CA SER A 36 -9.65 -1.15 -2.94
C SER A 36 -9.99 -0.80 -1.49
N ARG A 37 -9.92 -1.77 -0.58
CA ARG A 37 -10.12 -1.53 0.87
C ARG A 37 -9.09 -0.54 1.43
N LEU A 38 -7.81 -0.70 1.09
CA LEU A 38 -6.75 0.20 1.56
C LEU A 38 -6.92 1.62 1.01
N GLN A 39 -7.28 1.76 -0.26
CA GLN A 39 -7.61 3.05 -0.87
C GLN A 39 -8.79 3.71 -0.15
N TYR A 40 -9.86 2.95 0.12
CA TYR A 40 -11.02 3.45 0.86
C TYR A 40 -10.63 3.94 2.26
N LEU A 41 -9.87 3.15 3.04
CA LEU A 41 -9.43 3.53 4.38
C LEU A 41 -8.52 4.77 4.37
N ASN A 42 -7.68 4.91 3.35
CA ASN A 42 -6.74 6.03 3.24
C ASN A 42 -7.33 7.28 2.57
N ARG A 43 -8.57 7.25 2.04
CA ARG A 43 -9.17 8.38 1.31
C ARG A 43 -9.26 9.69 2.11
N HIS A 44 -9.32 9.58 3.44
CA HIS A 44 -9.38 10.73 4.35
C HIS A 44 -8.02 11.18 4.88
N LYS A 45 -6.93 10.49 4.50
CA LYS A 45 -5.56 10.82 4.88
C LYS A 45 -4.90 11.63 3.78
N THR A 46 -4.88 12.95 3.92
CA THR A 46 -4.01 13.83 3.14
C THR A 46 -2.64 13.90 3.82
N LYS A 47 -1.53 14.03 3.07
CA LYS A 47 -0.23 14.41 3.68
C LYS A 47 -0.50 15.68 4.53
N PHE A 48 -0.08 15.67 5.80
CA PHE A 48 -0.41 16.70 6.82
C PHE A 48 -1.87 16.72 7.32
N SER A 49 -2.48 15.55 7.49
CA SER A 49 -3.85 15.42 8.04
C SER A 49 -4.01 16.23 9.34
N ARG A 50 -5.07 17.08 9.38
CA ARG A 50 -5.59 17.99 10.43
C ARG A 50 -5.41 17.63 11.91
N GLN A 51 -4.97 16.42 12.26
CA GLN A 51 -4.63 16.04 13.63
C GLN A 51 -3.41 16.82 14.16
N LEU A 52 -2.41 17.10 13.31
CA LEU A 52 -1.25 17.91 13.70
C LEU A 52 -1.65 19.37 13.98
N GLU A 53 -2.52 19.92 13.14
CA GLU A 53 -3.09 21.27 13.28
C GLU A 53 -3.94 21.37 14.54
N LYS A 54 -4.84 20.39 14.79
CA LYS A 54 -5.64 20.34 16.02
C LYS A 54 -4.78 20.24 17.28
N SER A 55 -3.74 19.40 17.28
CA SER A 55 -2.82 19.29 18.41
C SER A 55 -2.01 20.58 18.64
N ALA A 56 -1.63 21.29 17.58
CA ALA A 56 -0.94 22.59 17.68
C ALA A 56 -1.88 23.69 18.22
N THR A 57 -3.12 23.79 17.72
CA THR A 57 -4.10 24.77 18.19
C THR A 57 -4.52 24.48 19.64
N GLN A 58 -4.73 23.22 20.01
CA GLN A 58 -5.21 22.84 21.34
C GLN A 58 -4.12 23.01 22.42
N ASN A 59 -2.84 22.82 22.07
CA ASN A 59 -1.73 23.14 22.98
C ASN A 59 -1.56 24.66 23.19
N SER A 60 -1.86 25.50 22.19
CA SER A 60 -1.73 26.98 22.31
C SER A 60 -2.76 27.62 23.24
N SER A 61 -3.94 27.02 23.41
CA SER A 61 -4.97 27.47 24.35
C SER A 61 -4.67 27.12 25.82
N VAL A 62 -3.80 26.13 26.08
CA VAL A 62 -3.40 25.75 27.44
C VAL A 62 -2.35 26.73 28.00
N THR A 63 -1.53 27.33 27.14
CA THR A 63 -0.45 28.26 27.54
C THR A 63 -0.88 29.68 27.90
N GLN A 64 -2.16 30.06 27.73
CA GLN A 64 -2.65 31.42 28.07
C GLN A 64 -3.32 31.54 29.44
N HIS A 65 -3.40 30.45 30.21
CA HIS A 65 -4.03 30.44 31.55
C HIS A 65 -3.04 30.33 32.71
N ASP A 66 -1.73 30.30 32.44
CA ASP A 66 -0.66 30.00 33.42
C ASP A 66 0.41 31.12 33.51
N SER A 67 0.06 32.38 33.21
CA SER A 67 0.94 33.55 33.38
C SER A 67 0.17 34.79 33.83
#